data_AF-A0A534W1R3-F1
#
_entry.id   AF-A0A534W1R3-F1
#
_cell.length_a   1.000
_cell.length_b   1.000
_cell.length_c   1.000
_cell.angle_alpha   90.00
_cell.angle_beta   90.00
_cell.angle_gamma   90.00
#
_symmetry.space_group_name_H-M   'P 1'
#
loop_
_entity.id
_entity.type
_entity.pdbx_description
1 polymer ?
#
loop_
_entity_poly.entity_id
_entity_poly.type
_entity_poly.pdbx_seq_one_letter_code
_entity_poly.pdbx_strand_id
1 'polypeptide(L)'
;MRAARIAVLLAAACRASPPSSPGPAAADAQAVSCVEQWLAQRDLNQYGDPVGTMYTGGTPLFDERTGQTTDRLQHLVRKHPELQQACPSEVLKAHAP
;
A
#
# COMPACT_ATOMS: atom_id res chain seq x y z
N MET A 1 29.46 62.25 12.46
CA MET A 1 28.03 62.05 12.82
C MET A 1 27.47 60.89 12.03
N ARG A 2 26.92 59.87 12.72
CA ARG A 2 25.99 58.82 12.25
C ARG A 2 26.51 57.85 11.16
N ALA A 3 26.23 56.55 11.17
CA ALA A 3 25.71 55.61 12.15
C ALA A 3 25.88 54.21 11.53
N ALA A 4 25.95 53.20 12.40
CA ALA A 4 26.01 51.77 12.12
C ALA A 4 25.03 51.27 11.06
N ARG A 5 25.34 50.11 10.45
CA ARG A 5 24.62 48.85 10.72
C ARG A 5 25.20 47.68 9.93
N ILE A 6 25.78 46.75 10.69
CA ILE A 6 26.06 45.36 10.31
C ILE A 6 24.70 44.67 10.13
N ALA A 7 24.54 43.90 9.05
CA ALA A 7 23.54 42.84 8.98
C ALA A 7 24.18 41.64 8.27
N VAL A 8 24.72 40.73 9.07
CA VAL A 8 25.09 39.37 8.64
C VAL A 8 23.78 38.67 8.28
N LEU A 9 23.57 38.41 7.00
CA LEU A 9 22.48 37.57 6.53
C LEU A 9 22.85 36.12 6.86
N LEU A 10 22.42 35.63 8.01
CA LEU A 10 22.30 34.19 8.25
C LEU A 10 21.22 33.65 7.30
N ALA A 11 21.65 33.07 6.17
CA ALA A 11 20.80 32.18 5.40
C ALA A 11 20.61 30.90 6.23
N ALA A 12 19.47 30.82 6.92
CA ALA A 12 18.99 29.59 7.53
C ALA A 12 18.71 28.59 6.40
N ALA A 13 19.68 27.72 6.11
CA ALA A 13 19.43 26.52 5.33
C ALA A 13 18.49 25.64 6.17
N CYS A 14 17.19 25.69 5.86
CA CYS A 14 16.27 24.64 6.26
C CYS A 14 16.78 23.34 5.63
N ARG A 15 17.59 22.58 6.38
CA ARG A 15 17.77 21.16 6.12
C ARG A 15 16.41 20.51 6.38
N ALA A 16 15.59 20.39 5.34
CA ALA A 16 14.51 19.42 5.34
C ALA A 16 15.19 18.05 5.49
N SER A 17 15.11 17.45 6.67
CA SER A 17 15.51 16.06 6.86
C SER A 17 14.78 15.21 5.83
N PRO A 18 15.43 14.23 5.17
CA PRO A 18 14.71 13.27 4.35
C PRO A 18 13.64 12.60 5.23
N PRO A 19 12.45 12.28 4.71
CA PRO A 19 11.43 11.61 5.50
C PRO A 19 12.04 10.31 6.02
N SER A 20 12.07 10.19 7.35
CA SER A 20 12.40 8.93 8.03
C SER A 20 11.60 7.81 7.39
N SER A 21 12.26 6.68 7.10
CA SER A 21 11.61 5.51 6.49
C SER A 21 10.26 5.24 7.15
N PRO A 22 9.18 5.06 6.37
CA PRO A 22 7.87 4.76 6.94
C PRO A 22 7.98 3.51 7.82
N GLY A 23 7.47 3.60 9.04
CA GLY A 23 7.32 2.43 9.90
C GLY A 23 6.38 1.39 9.27
N PRO A 24 6.38 0.13 9.76
CA PRO A 24 5.64 -0.98 9.16
C PRO A 24 4.16 -0.65 8.91
N ALA A 25 3.47 -0.06 9.89
CA ALA A 25 2.05 0.31 9.75
C ALA A 25 1.76 1.32 8.62
N ALA A 26 2.70 2.22 8.32
CA ALA A 26 2.55 3.17 7.21
C ALA A 26 2.81 2.51 5.85
N ALA A 27 3.74 1.55 5.79
CA ALA A 27 3.96 0.73 4.61
C ALA A 27 2.75 -0.16 4.29
N ASP A 28 2.09 -0.71 5.33
CA ASP A 28 0.84 -1.47 5.21
C ASP A 28 -0.27 -0.62 4.60
N ALA A 29 -0.48 0.60 5.13
CA ALA A 29 -1.49 1.50 4.61
C ALA A 29 -1.25 1.91 3.14
N GLN A 30 0.01 2.14 2.77
CA GLN A 30 0.40 2.44 1.39
C GLN A 30 0.15 1.25 0.45
N ALA A 31 0.51 0.03 0.89
CA ALA A 31 0.28 -1.20 0.14
C ALA A 31 -1.22 -1.42 -0.12
N VAL A 32 -2.03 -1.33 0.94
CA VAL A 32 -3.50 -1.46 0.86
C VAL A 32 -4.06 -0.43 -0.10
N SER A 33 -3.69 0.85 0.03
CA SER A 33 -4.18 1.92 -0.84
C SER A 33 -3.86 1.67 -2.32
N CYS A 34 -2.66 1.16 -2.63
CA CYS A 34 -2.29 0.83 -4.01
C CYS A 34 -3.14 -0.32 -4.55
N VAL A 35 -3.33 -1.39 -3.78
CA VAL A 35 -4.14 -2.55 -4.18
C VAL A 35 -5.59 -2.14 -4.46
N GLU A 36 -6.21 -1.32 -3.61
CA GLU A 36 -7.58 -0.86 -3.82
C GLU A 36 -7.70 -0.04 -5.12
N GLN A 37 -6.74 0.84 -5.40
CA GLN A 37 -6.71 1.61 -6.65
C GLN A 37 -6.53 0.71 -7.87
N TRP A 38 -5.67 -0.32 -7.77
CA TRP A 38 -5.41 -1.26 -8.85
C TRP A 38 -6.65 -2.10 -9.18
N LEU A 39 -7.38 -2.56 -8.15
CA LEU A 39 -8.64 -3.30 -8.32
C LEU A 39 -9.72 -2.42 -8.96
N ALA A 40 -9.88 -1.19 -8.46
CA ALA A 40 -10.87 -0.25 -8.96
C ALA A 40 -10.64 0.12 -10.44
N GLN A 41 -9.40 0.32 -10.86
CA GLN A 41 -9.05 0.62 -12.26
C GLN A 41 -9.38 -0.51 -13.24
N ARG A 42 -9.67 -1.71 -12.73
CA ARG A 42 -9.90 -2.93 -13.52
C ARG A 42 -11.32 -3.49 -13.35
N ASP A 43 -12.21 -2.75 -12.70
CA ASP A 43 -13.57 -3.19 -12.39
C ASP A 43 -13.60 -4.54 -11.64
N LEU A 44 -12.64 -4.72 -10.71
CA LEU A 44 -12.54 -5.88 -9.84
C LEU A 44 -13.08 -5.55 -8.44
N ASN A 45 -13.69 -6.55 -7.80
CA ASN A 45 -14.12 -6.49 -6.42
C ASN A 45 -12.94 -6.67 -5.45
N GLN A 46 -13.23 -6.59 -4.15
CA GLN A 46 -12.23 -6.68 -3.07
C GLN A 46 -11.42 -8.00 -3.04
N TYR A 47 -11.84 -9.03 -3.78
CA TYR A 47 -11.19 -10.35 -3.90
C TYR A 47 -10.55 -10.58 -5.27
N GLY A 48 -10.55 -9.59 -6.17
CA GLY A 48 -9.95 -9.71 -7.50
C GLY A 48 -10.84 -10.38 -8.54
N ASP A 49 -12.12 -10.63 -8.26
CA ASP A 49 -13.08 -11.09 -9.27
C ASP A 49 -13.81 -9.89 -9.91
N PRO A 50 -14.41 -10.03 -11.10
CA PRO A 50 -15.26 -8.98 -11.67
C PRO A 50 -16.31 -8.47 -10.67
N VAL A 51 -16.57 -7.17 -10.68
CA VAL A 51 -17.66 -6.59 -9.89
C VAL A 51 -18.98 -7.30 -10.21
N GLY A 52 -19.77 -7.58 -9.17
CA GLY A 52 -21.03 -8.33 -9.28
C GLY A 52 -20.89 -9.85 -9.17
N THR A 53 -19.66 -10.38 -9.06
CA THR A 53 -19.45 -11.81 -8.79
C THR A 53 -20.15 -12.22 -7.49
N MET A 54 -21.01 -13.24 -7.59
CA MET A 54 -21.68 -13.86 -6.46
C MET A 54 -20.89 -15.06 -5.95
N TYR A 55 -20.81 -15.18 -4.62
CA TYR A 55 -20.18 -16.32 -3.96
C TYR A 55 -21.24 -17.14 -3.23
N THR A 56 -21.43 -18.39 -3.65
CA THR A 56 -22.30 -19.34 -2.96
C THR A 56 -21.54 -19.91 -1.77
N GLY A 57 -21.94 -19.56 -0.54
CA GLY A 57 -21.31 -20.09 0.69
C GLY A 57 -20.37 -19.13 1.43
N GLY A 58 -20.23 -17.87 1.01
CA GLY A 58 -19.48 -16.87 1.78
C GLY A 58 -18.49 -16.08 0.94
N THR A 59 -17.21 -16.16 1.27
CA THR A 59 -16.14 -15.43 0.56
C THR A 59 -15.13 -16.41 -0.03
N PRO A 60 -14.41 -16.05 -1.11
CA PRO A 60 -13.38 -16.92 -1.70
C PRO A 60 -12.15 -17.10 -0.80
N LEU A 61 -12.12 -16.46 0.37
CA LEU A 61 -11.03 -16.56 1.34
C LEU A 61 -11.18 -17.75 2.28
N PHE A 62 -12.36 -18.35 2.39
CA PHE A 62 -12.62 -19.45 3.30
C PHE A 62 -12.74 -20.78 2.53
N ASP A 63 -11.92 -21.75 2.90
CA ASP A 63 -12.03 -23.12 2.41
C ASP A 63 -12.87 -23.96 3.38
N GLU A 64 -14.13 -24.19 3.03
CA GLU A 64 -15.07 -24.97 3.85
C GLU A 64 -14.66 -26.43 4.05
N ARG A 65 -13.83 -26.99 3.15
CA ARG A 65 -13.38 -28.39 3.27
C ARG A 65 -12.34 -28.55 4.37
N THR A 66 -11.50 -27.54 4.56
CA THR A 66 -10.39 -27.56 5.51
C THR A 66 -10.64 -26.68 6.74
N GLY A 67 -11.65 -25.81 6.69
CA GLY A 67 -11.94 -24.80 7.71
C GLY A 67 -10.91 -23.67 7.78
N GLN A 68 -10.06 -23.52 6.77
CA GLN A 68 -8.97 -22.53 6.76
C GLN A 68 -9.38 -21.24 6.07
N THR A 69 -8.91 -20.11 6.58
CA THR A 69 -9.07 -18.79 5.95
C THR A 69 -7.73 -18.32 5.41
N THR A 70 -7.72 -17.86 4.17
CA THR A 70 -6.55 -17.19 3.57
C THR A 70 -6.61 -15.70 3.85
N ASP A 71 -5.45 -15.09 4.16
CA ASP A 71 -5.30 -13.64 4.09
C ASP A 71 -5.68 -13.08 2.69
N ARG A 72 -6.27 -11.89 2.66
CA ARG A 72 -6.78 -11.28 1.43
C ARG A 72 -5.67 -10.84 0.50
N LEU A 73 -4.60 -10.21 1.03
CA LEU A 73 -3.47 -9.79 0.18
C LEU A 73 -2.77 -11.00 -0.40
N GLN A 74 -2.61 -12.06 0.40
CA GLN A 74 -2.07 -13.34 -0.07
C GLN A 74 -2.95 -13.95 -1.18
N HIS A 75 -4.28 -13.95 -1.02
CA HIS A 75 -5.21 -14.40 -2.05
C HIS A 75 -5.05 -13.59 -3.34
N LEU A 76 -5.04 -12.25 -3.23
CA LEU A 76 -4.94 -11.33 -4.36
C LEU A 76 -3.60 -11.48 -5.09
N VAL A 77 -2.48 -11.56 -4.38
CA VAL A 77 -1.15 -11.74 -4.98
C VAL A 77 -1.03 -13.07 -5.71
N ARG A 78 -1.61 -14.15 -5.17
CA ARG A 78 -1.64 -15.44 -5.87
C ARG A 78 -2.50 -15.41 -7.14
N LYS A 79 -3.62 -14.69 -7.10
CA LYS A 79 -4.59 -14.62 -8.19
C LYS A 79 -4.17 -13.65 -9.29
N HIS A 80 -3.55 -12.53 -8.90
CA HIS A 80 -3.06 -11.46 -9.76
C HIS A 80 -1.59 -11.16 -9.43
N PRO A 81 -0.64 -12.00 -9.87
CA PRO A 81 0.78 -11.79 -9.61
C PRO A 81 1.29 -10.42 -10.09
N GLU A 82 0.63 -9.82 -11.08
CA GLU A 82 0.95 -8.48 -11.58
C GLU A 82 0.81 -7.37 -10.52
N LEU A 83 0.09 -7.60 -9.42
CA LEU A 83 0.03 -6.70 -8.28
C LEU A 83 1.41 -6.40 -7.70
N GLN A 84 2.34 -7.36 -7.72
CA GLN A 84 3.69 -7.16 -7.21
C GLN A 84 4.49 -6.14 -8.02
N GLN A 85 4.19 -6.05 -9.31
CA GLN A 85 4.83 -5.10 -10.22
C GLN A 85 4.14 -3.74 -10.17
N ALA A 86 2.81 -3.72 -10.07
CA ALA A 86 2.02 -2.50 -10.04
C ALA A 86 2.06 -1.77 -8.69
N CYS A 87 2.16 -2.53 -7.60
CA CYS A 87 2.18 -2.04 -6.22
C CYS A 87 3.43 -2.53 -5.49
N PRO A 88 4.60 -1.93 -5.73
CA PRO A 88 5.82 -2.36 -5.07
C PRO A 88 5.84 -1.92 -3.59
N SER A 89 5.56 -2.85 -2.68
CA SER A 89 5.75 -2.67 -1.23
C SER A 89 6.34 -3.94 -0.60
N GLU A 90 7.04 -3.78 0.52
CA GLU A 90 7.61 -4.93 1.25
C GLU A 90 6.51 -5.85 1.79
N VAL A 91 5.38 -5.25 2.16
CA VAL A 91 4.18 -5.93 2.66
C VAL A 91 3.63 -6.90 1.61
N LEU A 92 3.53 -6.47 0.34
CA LEU A 92 3.00 -7.32 -0.72
C LEU A 92 3.95 -8.48 -1.07
N LYS A 93 5.26 -8.26 -0.97
CA LYS A 93 6.25 -9.33 -1.15
C LYS A 93 6.18 -10.37 -0.03
N ALA A 94 5.92 -9.95 1.20
CA ALA A 94 5.78 -10.87 2.34
C ALA A 94 4.59 -11.84 2.20
N HIS A 95 3.61 -11.51 1.36
CA HIS A 95 2.43 -12.34 1.08
C HIS A 95 2.53 -13.09 -0.26
N ALA A 96 3.69 -13.04 -0.93
CA ALA A 96 4.00 -13.85 -2.10
C ALA A 96 4.22 -15.32 -1.70
N PRO A 97 3.78 -16.30 -2.51
CA PRO A 97 4.12 -17.70 -2.31
C PRO A 97 5.60 -18.01 -2.60
#